data_AF-A0A2N3G169-F1
#
_entry.id   AF-A0A2N3G169-F1
#
_cell.length_a   1.000
_cell.length_b   1.000
_cell.length_c   1.000
_cell.angle_alpha   90.00
_cell.angle_beta   90.00
_cell.angle_gamma   90.00
#
_symmetry.space_group_name_H-M   'P 1'
#
loop_
_entity.id
_entity.type
_entity.pdbx_description
1 polymer ?
#
loop_
_entity_poly.entity_id
_entity_poly.type
_entity_poly.pdbx_seq_one_letter_code
_entity_poly.pdbx_strand_id
1 'polypeptide(L)'
;MPATLSSDDQWIHALVATLPGAQFAYKPEWDTWVLMVAGKLFGMRGSHQELGEIITLKGDPADNESLRQEFTAVVPGYYTNKQHWNSVALDTGEVPQDRLDDLVRESYALVRAKLPKAVRESL
;
A
#
# COMPACT_ATOMS: atom_id res chain seq x y z
N MET A 1 -7.58 20.66 -6.88
CA MET A 1 -8.79 19.86 -6.58
C MET A 1 -8.27 18.64 -5.84
N PRO A 2 -8.74 18.32 -4.61
CA PRO A 2 -8.23 17.13 -3.93
C PRO A 2 -8.59 15.91 -4.79
N ALA A 3 -7.70 14.94 -4.88
CA ALA A 3 -7.96 13.68 -5.59
C ALA A 3 -9.30 13.09 -5.11
N THR A 4 -10.31 13.18 -5.97
CA THR A 4 -11.59 12.53 -5.76
C THR A 4 -11.30 11.04 -5.61
N LEU A 5 -11.78 10.40 -4.54
CA LEU A 5 -11.83 8.94 -4.45
C LEU A 5 -12.49 8.44 -5.73
N SER A 6 -11.71 7.84 -6.63
CA SER A 6 -12.27 7.12 -7.77
C SER A 6 -12.96 5.88 -7.22
N SER A 7 -13.97 5.35 -7.92
CA SER A 7 -14.65 4.12 -7.49
C SER A 7 -13.67 2.94 -7.30
N ASP A 8 -12.49 3.02 -7.93
CA ASP A 8 -11.34 2.12 -7.85
C ASP A 8 -10.58 2.17 -6.51
N ASP A 9 -10.94 3.05 -5.56
CA ASP A 9 -10.40 3.09 -4.20
C ASP A 9 -11.27 2.34 -3.18
N GLN A 10 -12.49 1.96 -3.57
CA GLN A 10 -13.44 1.37 -2.64
C GLN A 10 -13.04 -0.03 -2.18
N TRP A 11 -12.32 -0.77 -3.03
CA TRP A 11 -11.83 -2.11 -2.70
C TRP A 11 -10.76 -2.09 -1.60
N ILE A 12 -9.86 -1.10 -1.58
CA ILE A 12 -8.82 -1.04 -0.55
C ILE A 12 -9.41 -0.65 0.79
N HIS A 13 -10.42 0.23 0.80
CA HIS A 13 -11.19 0.54 1.99
C HIS A 13 -11.93 -0.70 2.51
N ALA A 14 -12.57 -1.46 1.62
CA ALA A 14 -13.24 -2.71 1.98
C ALA A 14 -12.23 -3.74 2.53
N LEU A 15 -11.09 -3.92 1.88
CA LEU A 15 -10.02 -4.81 2.32
C LEU A 15 -9.48 -4.40 3.70
N VAL A 16 -9.17 -3.12 3.90
CA VAL A 16 -8.75 -2.58 5.19
C VAL A 16 -9.81 -2.83 6.27
N ALA A 17 -11.09 -2.72 5.93
CA ALA A 17 -12.19 -3.03 6.86
C ALA A 17 -12.28 -4.54 7.21
N THR A 18 -11.81 -5.44 6.33
CA THR A 18 -11.72 -6.88 6.66
C THR A 18 -10.52 -7.22 7.56
N LEU A 19 -9.52 -6.35 7.63
CA LEU A 19 -8.29 -6.59 8.38
C LEU A 19 -8.42 -6.01 9.80
N PRO A 20 -8.30 -6.84 10.85
CA PRO A 20 -8.50 -6.37 12.22
C PRO A 20 -7.47 -5.30 12.60
N GLY A 21 -7.98 -4.14 13.01
CA GLY A 21 -7.27 -2.92 13.39
C GLY A 21 -6.37 -2.30 12.32
N ALA A 22 -6.64 -2.61 11.05
CA ALA A 22 -6.21 -1.75 9.95
C ALA A 22 -7.10 -0.50 9.87
N GLN A 23 -6.51 0.61 9.46
CA GLN A 23 -7.12 1.93 9.36
C GLN A 23 -6.67 2.57 8.05
N PHE A 24 -7.62 3.23 7.39
CA PHE A 24 -7.40 4.00 6.18
C PHE A 24 -7.59 5.48 6.52
N ALA A 25 -6.53 6.27 6.41
CA ALA A 25 -6.55 7.69 6.77
C ALA A 25 -6.09 8.53 5.58
N TYR A 26 -6.75 9.66 5.33
CA TYR A 26 -6.34 10.61 4.30
C TYR A 26 -5.39 11.66 4.87
N LYS A 27 -4.26 11.90 4.19
CA LYS A 27 -3.33 12.98 4.48
C LYS A 27 -3.46 14.07 3.40
N PRO A 28 -4.21 15.15 3.68
CA PRO A 28 -4.36 16.26 2.73
C PRO A 28 -3.05 17.01 2.48
N GLU A 29 -2.10 16.94 3.42
CA GLU A 29 -0.77 17.54 3.28
C GLU A 29 -0.01 17.00 2.07
N TRP A 30 -0.21 15.72 1.75
CA TRP A 30 0.47 15.01 0.66
C TRP A 30 -0.48 14.64 -0.48
N ASP A 31 -1.78 14.95 -0.33
CA ASP A 31 -2.85 14.47 -1.20
C ASP A 31 -2.82 12.93 -1.38
N THR A 32 -2.50 12.20 -0.30
CA THR A 32 -2.40 10.73 -0.33
C THR A 32 -3.20 10.08 0.79
N TRP A 33 -3.69 8.88 0.53
CA TRP A 33 -4.28 7.99 1.52
C TRP A 33 -3.19 7.13 2.13
N VAL A 34 -3.21 6.92 3.45
CA VAL A 34 -2.27 6.09 4.18
C VAL A 34 -2.99 4.93 4.87
N LEU A 35 -2.38 3.76 4.81
CA LEU A 35 -2.82 2.53 5.45
C LEU A 35 -1.97 2.29 6.68
N MET A 36 -2.62 2.19 7.83
CA MET A 36 -1.97 1.95 9.11
C MET A 36 -2.65 0.80 9.85
N VAL A 37 -1.90 -0.12 10.43
CA VAL A 37 -2.43 -1.16 11.31
C VAL A 37 -1.91 -0.91 12.72
N ALA A 38 -2.83 -0.76 13.67
CA ALA A 38 -2.51 -0.53 15.08
C ALA A 38 -1.42 0.54 15.33
N GLY A 39 -1.49 1.66 14.60
CA GLY A 39 -0.53 2.78 14.71
C GLY A 39 0.76 2.60 13.90
N LYS A 40 0.85 1.60 13.02
CA LYS A 40 2.02 1.33 12.18
C LYS A 40 1.65 1.39 10.69
N LEU A 41 2.28 2.30 9.95
CA LEU A 41 2.07 2.43 8.50
C LEU A 41 2.57 1.17 7.76
N PHE A 42 1.73 0.62 6.90
CA PHE A 42 2.06 -0.52 6.04
C PHE A 42 1.80 -0.25 4.55
N GLY A 43 1.08 0.83 4.22
CA GLY A 43 0.83 1.22 2.84
C GLY A 43 0.41 2.68 2.71
N MET A 44 0.42 3.19 1.49
CA MET A 44 -0.11 4.48 1.12
C MET A 44 -0.51 4.48 -0.35
N ARG A 45 -1.64 5.10 -0.69
CA ARG A 45 -2.11 5.28 -2.06
C ARG A 45 -2.10 6.77 -2.38
N GLY A 46 -1.46 7.14 -3.45
CA GLY A 46 -1.38 8.52 -3.91
C GLY A 46 -1.55 8.61 -5.42
N SER A 47 -1.54 9.83 -5.92
CA SER A 47 -1.42 10.08 -7.35
C SER A 47 -0.10 10.79 -7.61
N HIS A 48 0.59 10.41 -8.67
CA HIS A 48 1.84 10.97 -9.12
C HIS A 48 1.67 11.54 -10.52
N GLN A 49 2.10 12.78 -10.74
CA GLN A 49 2.04 13.43 -12.05
C GLN A 49 2.63 12.65 -13.24
N GLU A 50 3.64 11.79 -13.03
CA GLU A 50 4.29 11.05 -14.13
C GLU A 50 3.77 9.61 -14.30
N LEU A 51 3.28 9.00 -13.22
CA LEU A 51 2.86 7.59 -13.19
C LEU A 51 1.35 7.42 -12.98
N GLY A 52 0.60 8.51 -12.88
CA GLY A 52 -0.82 8.50 -12.56
C GLY A 52 -1.09 7.98 -11.14
N GLU A 53 -2.08 7.13 -10.98
CA GLU A 53 -2.39 6.51 -9.69
C GLU A 53 -1.30 5.52 -9.27
N ILE A 54 -0.76 5.69 -8.05
CA ILE A 54 0.26 4.80 -7.50
C ILE A 54 -0.12 4.35 -6.09
N ILE A 55 0.17 3.09 -5.77
CA ILE A 55 0.10 2.59 -4.40
C ILE A 55 1.50 2.21 -3.93
N THR A 56 1.97 2.86 -2.88
CA THR A 56 3.24 2.54 -2.23
C THR A 56 2.99 1.66 -1.02
N LEU A 57 3.53 0.46 -1.03
CA LEU A 57 3.42 -0.49 0.07
C LEU A 57 4.78 -0.68 0.74
N LYS A 58 4.75 -1.15 1.99
CA LYS A 58 5.97 -1.43 2.73
C LYS A 58 6.21 -2.93 2.77
N GLY A 59 6.89 -3.43 1.75
CA GLY A 59 7.32 -4.83 1.65
C GLY A 59 8.73 -5.07 2.19
N ASP A 60 9.08 -6.34 2.39
CA ASP A 60 10.47 -6.73 2.54
C ASP A 60 11.20 -6.55 1.20
N PRO A 61 12.50 -6.21 1.19
CA PRO A 61 13.27 -6.05 -0.04
C PRO A 61 13.20 -7.26 -1.00
N ALA A 62 13.10 -8.48 -0.46
CA ALA A 62 12.93 -9.70 -1.26
C ALA A 62 11.58 -9.72 -2.00
N ASP A 63 10.52 -9.25 -1.35
CA ASP A 63 9.18 -9.16 -1.93
C ASP A 63 9.13 -8.07 -3.00
N ASN A 64 9.74 -6.92 -2.72
CA ASN A 64 9.88 -5.81 -3.66
C ASN A 64 10.67 -6.22 -4.92
N GLU A 65 11.67 -7.09 -4.79
CA GLU A 65 12.43 -7.62 -5.92
C GLU A 65 11.58 -8.56 -6.77
N SER A 66 10.87 -9.52 -6.16
CA SER A 66 9.93 -10.40 -6.85
C SER A 66 8.87 -9.61 -7.62
N LEU A 67 8.29 -8.59 -7.00
CA LEU A 67 7.28 -7.75 -7.63
C LEU A 67 7.81 -6.92 -8.79
N ARG A 68 9.06 -6.46 -8.71
CA ARG A 68 9.74 -5.79 -9.83
C ARG A 68 10.08 -6.73 -10.96
N GLN A 69 10.33 -8.01 -10.67
CA GLN A 69 10.53 -9.01 -11.70
C GLN A 69 9.20 -9.40 -12.37
N GLU A 70 8.11 -9.36 -11.61
CA GLU A 70 6.81 -9.81 -12.09
C GLU A 70 5.97 -8.71 -12.76
N PHE A 71 6.11 -7.46 -12.32
CA PHE A 71 5.35 -6.31 -12.83
C PHE A 71 6.28 -5.16 -13.20
N THR A 72 6.27 -4.77 -14.48
CA THR A 72 7.07 -3.63 -14.98
C THR A 72 6.52 -2.31 -14.46
N ALA A 73 5.23 -2.27 -14.11
CA ALA A 73 4.56 -1.17 -13.42
C ALA A 73 5.06 -0.90 -11.98
N VAL A 74 5.88 -1.79 -11.38
CA VAL A 74 6.43 -1.59 -10.03
C VAL A 74 7.73 -0.80 -10.12
N VAL A 75 7.65 0.48 -9.77
CA VAL A 75 8.80 1.38 -9.77
C VAL A 75 9.47 1.43 -8.38
N PRO A 76 10.81 1.53 -8.33
CA PRO A 76 11.50 1.82 -7.09
C PRO A 76 11.03 3.17 -6.54
N GLY A 77 10.78 3.26 -5.24
CA GLY A 77 10.39 4.52 -4.60
C GLY A 77 11.35 5.66 -4.97
N TYR A 78 10.86 6.63 -5.75
CA TYR A 78 11.66 7.71 -6.34
C TYR A 78 12.21 8.69 -5.26
N TYR A 79 11.64 8.68 -4.05
CA TYR A 79 11.93 9.63 -2.96
C TYR A 79 12.33 9.03 -1.60
N THR A 80 12.38 7.70 -1.43
CA THR A 80 12.68 7.08 -0.12
C THR A 80 13.57 5.84 -0.25
N ASN A 81 14.11 5.38 0.88
CA ASN A 81 15.14 4.34 0.96
C ASN A 81 14.75 3.11 0.13
N LYS A 82 15.49 2.91 -0.97
CA LYS A 82 15.16 2.13 -2.18
C LYS A 82 14.99 0.62 -1.98
N GLN A 83 14.98 0.16 -0.73
CA GLN A 83 14.94 -1.25 -0.33
C GLN A 83 13.67 -1.61 0.44
N HIS A 84 12.97 -0.65 1.06
CA HIS A 84 11.88 -0.97 1.99
C HIS A 84 10.47 -0.59 1.50
N TRP A 85 10.37 0.20 0.43
CA TRP A 85 9.09 0.67 -0.11
C TRP A 85 9.08 0.53 -1.63
N ASN A 86 8.05 -0.15 -2.14
CA ASN A 86 7.78 -0.31 -3.56
C ASN A 86 6.54 0.50 -3.93
N SER A 87 6.60 1.22 -5.06
CA SER A 87 5.43 1.93 -5.59
C SER A 87 4.94 1.19 -6.82
N VAL A 88 3.66 0.83 -6.81
CA VAL A 88 2.98 0.10 -7.88
C VAL A 88 2.12 1.11 -8.64
N ALA A 89 2.38 1.30 -9.92
CA ALA A 89 1.53 2.12 -10.78
C ALA A 89 0.25 1.36 -11.13
N LEU A 90 -0.88 1.96 -10.80
CA LEU A 90 -2.23 1.48 -11.09
C LEU A 90 -2.70 1.98 -12.48
N ASP A 91 -2.17 3.12 -12.92
CA ASP A 91 -2.53 3.77 -14.18
C ASP A 91 -2.29 2.88 -15.41
N THR A 92 -1.20 2.10 -15.41
CA THR A 92 -0.88 1.17 -16.49
C THR A 92 -1.88 0.02 -16.63
N GLY A 93 -2.75 -0.22 -15.63
CA GLY A 93 -3.70 -1.33 -15.62
C GLY A 93 -3.05 -2.72 -15.66
N GLU A 94 -1.72 -2.78 -15.50
CA GLU A 94 -0.92 -4.00 -15.60
C GLU A 94 -1.06 -4.87 -14.35
N VAL A 95 -1.32 -4.24 -13.19
CA VAL A 95 -1.54 -4.94 -11.93
C VAL A 95 -3.03 -5.05 -11.67
N PRO A 96 -3.61 -6.26 -11.78
CA PRO A 96 -5.02 -6.44 -11.49
C PRO A 96 -5.29 -6.25 -10.00
N GLN A 97 -6.52 -5.84 -9.68
CA GLN A 97 -6.97 -5.58 -8.32
C GLN A 97 -6.70 -6.75 -7.36
N ASP A 98 -6.81 -8.00 -7.84
CA ASP A 98 -6.54 -9.21 -7.05
C ASP A 98 -5.08 -9.27 -6.56
N ARG A 99 -4.11 -8.85 -7.41
CA ARG A 99 -2.70 -8.76 -7.00
C ARG A 99 -2.48 -7.63 -6.01
N LEU A 100 -3.20 -6.51 -6.15
CA LEU A 100 -3.13 -5.43 -5.16
C LEU A 100 -3.69 -5.87 -3.81
N ASP A 101 -4.75 -6.69 -3.80
CA ASP A 101 -5.31 -7.28 -2.59
C ASP A 101 -4.27 -8.18 -1.88
N ASP A 102 -3.61 -9.05 -2.64
CA ASP A 102 -2.55 -9.94 -2.16
C ASP A 102 -1.38 -9.13 -1.58
N LEU A 103 -0.91 -8.12 -2.31
CA LEU A 103 0.15 -7.19 -1.89
C LEU A 103 -0.16 -6.48 -0.57
N VAL A 104 -1.38 -5.99 -0.43
CA VAL A 104 -1.84 -5.31 0.79
C VAL A 104 -1.91 -6.30 1.94
N ARG A 105 -2.38 -7.54 1.70
CA ARG A 105 -2.40 -8.61 2.71
C ARG A 105 -1.02 -9.04 3.14
N GLU A 106 -0.07 -9.17 2.21
CA GLU A 106 1.33 -9.51 2.50
C GLU A 106 1.98 -8.40 3.34
N SER A 107 1.83 -7.14 2.93
CA SER A 107 2.30 -5.99 3.70
C SER A 107 1.68 -5.95 5.10
N TYR A 108 0.37 -6.20 5.20
CA TYR A 108 -0.32 -6.30 6.48
C TYR A 108 0.21 -7.46 7.34
N ALA A 109 0.38 -8.64 6.78
CA ALA A 109 0.89 -9.82 7.49
C ALA A 109 2.31 -9.59 7.99
N LEU A 110 3.16 -8.95 7.19
CA LEU A 110 4.53 -8.59 7.53
C LEU A 110 4.57 -7.55 8.65
N VAL A 111 3.77 -6.49 8.56
CA VAL A 111 3.68 -5.48 9.62
C VAL A 111 3.11 -6.09 10.89
N ARG A 112 2.05 -6.91 10.80
CA ARG A 112 1.46 -7.65 11.91
C ARG A 112 2.46 -8.60 12.57
N ALA A 113 3.30 -9.29 11.80
CA ALA A 113 4.39 -10.10 12.33
C ALA A 113 5.44 -9.25 13.07
N LYS A 114 5.71 -8.03 12.57
CA LYS A 114 6.55 -7.01 13.23
C LYS A 114 5.83 -6.24 14.36
N LEU A 115 4.57 -6.54 14.69
CA LEU A 115 3.87 -5.92 15.82
C LEU A 115 4.15 -6.68 17.14
N PRO A 116 4.30 -5.95 18.26
CA PRO A 116 4.48 -6.56 19.57
C PRO A 116 3.26 -7.42 19.93
N LYS A 117 3.49 -8.46 20.73
CA LYS A 117 2.47 -9.46 21.06
C LYS A 117 1.19 -8.85 21.64
N ALA A 118 1.32 -7.81 22.47
CA ALA A 118 0.21 -7.05 23.03
C ALA A 118 -0.72 -6.44 21.98
N VAL A 119 -0.17 -5.97 20.86
CA VAL A 119 -0.98 -5.43 19.76
C VAL A 119 -1.63 -6.57 18.99
N ARG A 120 -0.92 -7.67 18.74
CA ARG A 120 -1.50 -8.87 18.09
C ARG A 120 -2.64 -9.51 18.89
N GLU A 121 -2.64 -9.38 20.21
CA GLU A 121 -3.69 -9.88 21.10
C GLU A 121 -4.90 -8.92 21.19
N SER A 122 -4.74 -7.65 20.78
CA SER A 122 -5.79 -6.63 20.82
C SER A 122 -6.51 -6.43 19.49
N LEU A 123 -6.09 -7.14 18.43
CA LEU A 123 -6.65 -7.12 17.07
C LEU A 123 -7.51 -8.36 16.84
#